data_AF-A0A838U247-F1
#
_entry.id   AF-A0A838U247-F1
#
_cell.length_a   1.000
_cell.length_b   1.000
_cell.length_c   1.000
_cell.angle_alpha   90.00
_cell.angle_beta   90.00
_cell.angle_gamma   90.00
#
_symmetry.space_group_name_H-M   'P 1'
#
loop_
_entity.id
_entity.type
_entity.pdbx_description
1 polymer ?
#
loop_
_entity_poly.entity_id
_entity_poly.type
_entity_poly.pdbx_seq_one_letter_code
_entity_poly.pdbx_strand_id
1 'polypeptide(L)'
;KIPNRNIYVDVEPELIDYDQVLKKNNLTHEQLIDLGILIGTDFNPNGFNGIGPKTALKLIQKYKKLEDIDKIKEELSTTPYKEIREIFLNPEVTSIENLDIQFKELDKEKTIKFLCDEKNFSYERVNNYIEKLNKHIIRRSQSLDKWF
;
A
#
# COMPACT_ATOMS: atom_id res chain seq x y z
N LYS A 1 19.47 -11.30 0.04
CA LYS A 1 20.38 -11.96 1.02
C LYS A 1 20.11 -11.37 2.39
N ILE A 2 19.72 -12.18 3.36
CA ILE A 2 19.51 -11.70 4.73
C ILE A 2 20.89 -11.48 5.37
N PRO A 3 21.16 -10.31 6.00
CA PRO A 3 22.41 -10.09 6.72
C PRO A 3 22.63 -11.20 7.77
N ASN A 4 23.86 -11.70 7.89
CA ASN A 4 24.24 -12.76 8.84
C ASN A 4 23.50 -14.11 8.68
N ARG A 5 22.84 -14.35 7.54
CA ARG A 5 22.26 -15.66 7.20
C ARG A 5 22.56 -16.01 5.75
N ASN A 6 22.93 -17.26 5.46
CA ASN A 6 23.07 -17.77 4.09
C ASN A 6 21.69 -18.10 3.48
N ILE A 7 20.78 -17.14 3.56
CA ILE A 7 19.42 -17.25 3.04
C ILE A 7 19.20 -16.11 2.04
N TYR A 8 18.70 -16.50 0.88
CA TYR A 8 18.20 -15.59 -0.14
C TYR A 8 16.68 -15.61 -0.05
N VAL A 9 16.08 -14.44 -0.12
CA VAL A 9 14.63 -14.27 -0.17
C VAL A 9 14.38 -13.61 -1.50
N ASP A 10 13.72 -14.34 -2.39
CA ASP A 10 13.19 -13.80 -3.63
C ASP A 10 11.81 -13.21 -3.31
N VAL A 11 11.65 -11.92 -3.58
CA VAL A 11 10.39 -11.21 -3.34
C VAL A 11 9.71 -11.06 -4.70
N GLU A 12 8.59 -11.75 -4.86
CA GLU A 12 7.78 -11.70 -6.08
C GLU A 12 6.63 -10.70 -5.92
N PRO A 13 6.16 -10.08 -7.02
CA PRO A 13 4.96 -9.25 -6.97
C PRO A 13 3.73 -10.07 -6.57
N GLU A 14 2.92 -9.54 -5.66
CA GLU A 14 1.65 -10.14 -5.23
C GLU A 14 0.49 -9.25 -5.68
N LEU A 15 -0.62 -9.88 -6.10
CA LEU A 15 -1.87 -9.19 -6.43
C LEU A 15 -2.96 -9.59 -5.44
N ILE A 16 -3.50 -8.60 -4.74
CA ILE A 16 -4.58 -8.78 -3.76
C ILE A 16 -5.86 -8.19 -4.33
N ASP A 17 -6.83 -9.05 -4.61
CA ASP A 17 -8.16 -8.66 -5.09
C ASP A 17 -9.08 -8.38 -3.89
N TYR A 18 -9.50 -7.14 -3.77
CA TYR A 18 -10.33 -6.65 -2.67
C TYR A 18 -11.66 -7.41 -2.54
N ASP A 19 -12.38 -7.61 -3.65
CA ASP A 19 -13.69 -8.27 -3.64
C ASP A 19 -13.54 -9.75 -3.25
N GLN A 20 -12.49 -10.41 -3.74
CA GLN A 20 -12.20 -11.80 -3.37
C GLN A 20 -11.85 -11.92 -1.88
N VAL A 21 -11.08 -10.97 -1.34
CA VAL A 21 -10.73 -10.94 0.09
C VAL A 21 -11.98 -10.80 0.95
N LEU A 22 -12.88 -9.86 0.62
CA LEU A 22 -14.12 -9.66 1.36
C LEU A 22 -15.02 -10.90 1.29
N LYS A 23 -15.24 -11.46 0.09
CA LYS A 23 -16.08 -12.65 -0.11
C LYS A 23 -15.54 -13.86 0.65
N LYS A 24 -14.24 -14.15 0.54
CA LYS A 24 -13.60 -15.30 1.20
C LYS A 24 -13.67 -15.22 2.72
N ASN A 25 -13.60 -14.01 3.28
CA ASN A 25 -13.66 -13.78 4.72
C ASN A 25 -15.06 -13.44 5.24
N ASN A 26 -16.06 -13.38 4.34
CA ASN A 26 -17.44 -13.00 4.66
C ASN A 26 -17.52 -11.68 5.45
N LEU A 27 -16.80 -10.67 4.95
CA LEU A 27 -16.71 -9.33 5.54
C LEU A 27 -17.36 -8.29 4.62
N THR A 28 -17.90 -7.25 5.23
CA THR A 28 -18.21 -5.99 4.54
C THR A 28 -16.98 -5.06 4.55
N HIS A 29 -17.03 -3.99 3.74
CA HIS A 29 -16.00 -2.94 3.76
C HIS A 29 -15.79 -2.36 5.17
N GLU A 30 -16.87 -1.97 5.84
CA GLU A 30 -16.85 -1.42 7.21
C GLU A 30 -16.25 -2.42 8.21
N GLN A 31 -16.57 -3.71 8.07
CA GLN A 31 -16.00 -4.77 8.91
C GLN A 31 -14.51 -4.99 8.67
N LEU A 32 -14.03 -4.81 7.45
CA LEU A 32 -12.60 -4.87 7.15
C LEU A 32 -11.85 -3.69 7.80
N ILE A 33 -12.46 -2.51 7.82
CA ILE A 33 -11.92 -1.34 8.52
C ILE A 33 -11.88 -1.59 10.04
N ASP A 34 -12.98 -2.05 10.63
CA ASP A 34 -13.05 -2.41 12.04
C ASP A 34 -12.01 -3.48 12.42
N LEU A 35 -11.79 -4.46 11.53
CA LEU A 35 -10.74 -5.46 11.69
C LEU A 35 -9.34 -4.81 11.72
N GLY A 36 -9.08 -3.82 10.86
CA GLY A 36 -7.83 -3.05 10.88
C GLY A 36 -7.67 -2.26 12.17
N ILE A 37 -8.72 -1.59 12.64
CA ILE A 37 -8.72 -0.86 13.91
C ILE A 37 -8.41 -1.79 15.09
N LEU A 38 -8.95 -3.01 15.12
CA LEU A 38 -8.62 -3.99 16.16
C LEU A 38 -7.14 -4.39 16.20
N ILE A 39 -6.53 -4.57 15.03
CA ILE A 39 -5.13 -5.01 14.90
C ILE A 39 -4.18 -3.84 15.18
N GLY A 40 -4.56 -2.64 14.74
CA GLY A 40 -3.76 -1.44 14.77
C GLY A 40 -3.62 -0.85 13.37
N THR A 41 -3.84 0.46 13.27
CA THR A 41 -3.62 1.28 12.07
C THR A 41 -2.60 2.37 12.39
N ASP A 42 -2.19 3.16 11.40
CA ASP A 42 -1.31 4.32 11.64
C ASP A 42 -1.94 5.34 12.61
N PHE A 43 -3.28 5.37 12.76
CA PHE A 43 -3.99 6.24 13.68
C PHE A 43 -4.20 5.64 15.08
N ASN A 44 -3.98 4.33 15.23
CA ASN A 44 -3.99 3.62 16.51
C ASN A 44 -2.94 2.50 16.52
N PRO A 45 -1.63 2.84 16.52
CA PRO A 45 -0.56 1.91 16.18
C PRO A 45 -0.42 0.72 17.15
N ASN A 46 -0.88 0.88 18.39
CA ASN A 46 -0.86 -0.20 19.38
C ASN A 46 -2.00 -1.22 19.17
N GLY A 47 -3.00 -0.90 18.33
CA GLY A 47 -4.20 -1.70 18.19
C GLY A 47 -4.91 -1.91 19.52
N PHE A 48 -5.58 -3.05 19.66
CA PHE A 48 -6.17 -3.49 20.91
C PHE A 48 -5.34 -4.60 21.53
N ASN A 49 -5.17 -4.54 22.85
CA ASN A 49 -4.24 -5.40 23.56
C ASN A 49 -4.61 -6.89 23.44
N GLY A 50 -3.65 -7.68 22.94
CA GLY A 50 -3.82 -9.12 22.74
C GLY A 50 -4.77 -9.50 21.60
N ILE A 51 -4.98 -8.61 20.63
CA ILE A 51 -5.79 -8.86 19.43
C ILE A 51 -4.91 -8.75 18.17
N GLY A 52 -4.47 -9.90 17.66
CA GLY A 52 -3.82 -9.99 16.35
C GLY A 52 -4.79 -10.35 15.22
N PRO A 53 -4.32 -10.48 13.96
CA PRO A 53 -5.17 -10.63 12.76
C PRO A 53 -6.19 -11.77 12.84
N LYS A 54 -5.75 -12.94 13.32
CA LYS A 54 -6.63 -14.13 13.45
C LYS A 54 -7.72 -13.92 14.50
N THR A 55 -7.40 -13.25 15.60
CA THR A 55 -8.35 -12.98 16.69
C THR A 55 -9.31 -11.88 16.26
N ALA A 56 -8.81 -10.80 15.66
CA ALA A 56 -9.62 -9.72 15.11
C ALA A 56 -10.67 -10.24 14.13
N LEU A 57 -10.26 -11.07 13.16
CA LEU A 57 -11.17 -11.66 12.19
C LEU A 57 -12.31 -12.45 12.86
N LYS A 58 -11.98 -13.31 13.84
CA LYS A 58 -13.00 -14.07 14.58
C LYS A 58 -13.97 -13.17 15.34
N LEU A 59 -13.46 -12.11 15.97
CA LEU A 59 -14.30 -11.19 16.73
C LEU A 59 -15.25 -10.43 15.81
N ILE A 60 -14.76 -9.87 14.70
CA ILE A 60 -15.59 -9.16 13.73
C ILE A 60 -16.62 -10.08 13.08
N GLN A 61 -16.23 -11.31 12.70
CA GLN A 61 -17.19 -12.26 12.15
C GLN A 61 -18.31 -12.62 13.13
N LYS A 62 -18.00 -12.69 14.43
CA LYS A 62 -18.95 -13.02 15.50
C LYS A 62 -19.84 -11.84 15.89
N TYR A 63 -19.25 -10.69 16.19
CA TYR A 63 -19.94 -9.54 16.78
C TYR A 63 -20.35 -8.49 15.77
N LYS A 64 -19.83 -8.55 14.53
CA LYS A 64 -20.12 -7.65 13.40
C LYS A 64 -19.67 -6.20 13.55
N LYS A 65 -19.64 -5.65 14.76
CA LYS A 65 -19.21 -4.28 15.08
C LYS A 65 -18.27 -4.27 16.28
N LEU A 66 -17.41 -3.26 16.38
CA LEU A 66 -16.48 -3.08 17.51
C LEU A 66 -17.23 -2.87 18.83
N GLU A 67 -18.30 -2.09 18.77
CA GLU A 67 -19.13 -1.67 19.88
C GLU A 67 -19.76 -2.87 20.63
N ASP A 68 -19.95 -3.98 19.92
CA ASP A 68 -20.57 -5.20 20.42
C ASP A 68 -19.55 -6.17 21.06
N ILE A 69 -18.24 -5.87 21.03
CA ILE A 69 -17.19 -6.73 21.57
C ILE A 69 -16.90 -6.36 23.03
N ASP A 70 -17.41 -7.14 23.98
CA ASP A 70 -17.23 -6.86 25.42
C ASP A 70 -15.77 -6.74 25.87
N LYS A 71 -14.87 -7.57 25.30
CA LYS A 71 -13.46 -7.64 25.70
C LYS A 71 -12.72 -6.31 25.50
N ILE A 72 -13.16 -5.48 24.56
CA ILE A 72 -12.46 -4.24 24.21
C ILE A 72 -13.15 -2.99 24.72
N LYS A 73 -14.32 -3.10 25.38
CA LYS A 73 -15.17 -1.93 25.70
C LYS A 73 -14.44 -0.82 26.48
N GLU A 74 -13.55 -1.20 27.38
CA GLU A 74 -12.76 -0.25 28.18
C GLU A 74 -11.77 0.52 27.29
N GLU A 75 -10.95 -0.19 26.51
CA GLU A 75 -9.97 0.40 25.58
C GLU A 75 -10.64 1.15 24.41
N LEU A 76 -11.81 0.67 23.97
CA LEU A 76 -12.60 1.29 22.92
C LEU A 76 -13.15 2.66 23.35
N SER A 77 -13.40 2.85 24.65
CA SER A 77 -13.91 4.12 25.19
C SER A 77 -12.88 5.25 25.16
N THR A 78 -11.59 4.91 25.20
CA THR A 78 -10.48 5.86 25.14
C THR A 78 -9.86 5.96 23.74
N THR A 79 -10.28 5.11 22.81
CA THR A 79 -9.81 5.10 21.42
C THR A 79 -10.76 5.90 20.53
N PRO A 80 -10.28 6.84 19.69
CA PRO A 80 -11.11 7.59 18.74
C PRO A 80 -11.53 6.74 17.52
N TYR A 81 -12.03 5.52 17.74
CA TYR A 81 -12.27 4.53 16.69
C TYR A 81 -13.28 5.01 15.63
N LYS A 82 -14.24 5.86 16.00
CA LYS A 82 -15.23 6.42 15.05
C LYS A 82 -14.59 7.37 14.05
N GLU A 83 -13.69 8.24 14.52
CA GLU A 83 -12.95 9.17 13.67
C GLU A 83 -12.02 8.41 12.74
N ILE A 84 -11.33 7.39 13.26
CA ILE A 84 -10.49 6.50 12.46
C ILE A 84 -11.32 5.79 11.39
N ARG A 85 -12.48 5.22 11.77
CA ARG A 85 -13.39 4.54 10.84
C ARG A 85 -13.84 5.49 9.72
N GLU A 86 -14.16 6.73 10.06
CA GLU A 86 -14.60 7.74 9.10
C GLU A 86 -13.50 8.09 8.09
N ILE A 87 -12.24 8.23 8.54
CA ILE A 87 -11.10 8.48 7.64
C ILE A 87 -10.98 7.38 6.57
N PHE A 88 -11.24 6.12 6.94
CA PHE A 88 -11.15 5.01 5.99
C PHE A 88 -12.39 4.82 5.13
N LEU A 89 -13.58 5.14 5.65
CA LEU A 89 -14.83 5.06 4.89
C LEU A 89 -14.96 6.20 3.87
N ASN A 90 -14.58 7.41 4.29
CA ASN A 90 -14.71 8.64 3.51
C ASN A 90 -13.37 9.39 3.46
N PRO A 91 -12.32 8.80 2.86
CA PRO A 91 -11.03 9.47 2.76
C PRO A 91 -11.11 10.70 1.86
N GLU A 92 -10.40 11.77 2.23
CA GLU A 92 -10.21 12.92 1.35
C GLU A 92 -9.33 12.53 0.15
N VAL A 93 -9.96 12.33 -1.00
CA VAL A 93 -9.30 11.96 -2.25
C VAL A 93 -9.47 13.04 -3.31
N THR A 94 -8.44 13.21 -4.14
CA THR A 94 -8.54 14.08 -5.32
C THR A 94 -9.32 13.36 -6.42
N SER A 95 -10.28 14.04 -7.06
CA SER A 95 -11.00 13.48 -8.21
C SER A 95 -10.04 13.13 -9.35
N ILE A 96 -10.24 11.97 -9.96
CA ILE A 96 -9.47 11.48 -11.11
C ILE A 96 -9.57 12.46 -12.28
N GLU A 97 -10.71 13.14 -12.44
CA GLU A 97 -10.95 14.15 -13.48
C GLU A 97 -9.98 15.34 -13.38
N ASN A 98 -9.47 15.61 -12.18
CA ASN A 98 -8.51 16.69 -11.92
C ASN A 98 -7.05 16.23 -12.07
N LEU A 99 -6.79 14.95 -12.36
CA LEU A 99 -5.45 14.39 -12.47
C LEU A 99 -5.01 14.26 -13.93
N ASP A 100 -4.08 15.13 -14.35
CA ASP A 100 -3.39 15.01 -15.65
C ASP A 100 -2.10 14.18 -15.50
N ILE A 101 -2.22 12.86 -15.64
CA ILE A 101 -1.08 11.93 -15.54
C ILE A 101 -0.45 11.77 -16.92
N GLN A 102 0.67 12.45 -17.14
CA GLN A 102 1.42 12.41 -18.41
C GLN A 102 2.83 11.85 -18.22
N PHE A 103 3.20 10.90 -19.07
CA PHE A 103 4.59 10.44 -19.19
C PHE A 103 5.35 11.40 -20.11
N LYS A 104 6.08 12.33 -19.51
CA LYS A 104 6.92 13.29 -20.24
C LYS A 104 8.26 12.67 -20.64
N GLU A 105 8.91 13.27 -21.64
CA GLU A 105 10.26 12.89 -22.03
C GLU A 105 11.25 13.09 -20.88
N LEU A 106 12.26 12.22 -20.82
CA LEU A 106 13.29 12.27 -19.81
C LEU A 106 14.29 13.39 -20.11
N ASP A 107 14.43 14.33 -19.17
CA ASP A 107 15.49 15.33 -19.20
C ASP A 107 16.82 14.70 -18.73
N LYS A 108 17.60 14.21 -19.69
CA LYS A 108 18.86 13.49 -19.43
C LYS A 108 19.87 14.36 -18.68
N GLU A 109 20.04 15.61 -19.10
CA GLU A 109 21.05 16.51 -18.55
C GLU A 109 20.73 16.84 -17.08
N LYS A 110 19.48 17.19 -16.77
CA LYS A 110 19.09 17.45 -15.37
C LYS A 110 19.18 16.20 -14.51
N THR A 111 18.82 15.04 -15.06
CA THR A 111 18.92 13.77 -14.33
C THR A 111 20.36 13.43 -13.97
N ILE A 112 21.29 13.59 -14.92
CA ILE A 112 22.72 13.36 -14.71
C ILE A 112 23.26 14.37 -13.70
N LYS A 113 22.98 15.66 -13.87
CA LYS A 113 23.44 16.69 -12.94
C LYS A 113 23.00 16.40 -11.51
N PHE A 114 21.71 16.11 -11.31
CA PHE A 114 21.19 15.80 -9.97
C PHE A 114 21.81 14.54 -9.39
N LEU A 115 21.86 13.44 -10.14
CA LEU A 115 22.35 12.16 -9.60
C LEU A 115 23.87 12.13 -9.44
N CYS A 116 24.62 12.62 -10.42
CA CYS A 116 26.08 12.52 -10.45
C CYS A 116 26.75 13.68 -9.72
N ASP A 117 26.34 14.92 -9.96
CA ASP A 117 27.02 16.09 -9.40
C ASP A 117 26.56 16.36 -7.97
N GLU A 118 25.25 16.26 -7.69
CA GLU A 118 24.70 16.59 -6.37
C GLU A 118 24.57 15.38 -5.42
N LYS A 119 24.39 14.17 -5.97
CA LYS A 119 24.20 12.93 -5.18
C LYS A 119 25.36 11.92 -5.32
N ASN A 120 26.43 12.28 -6.05
CA ASN A 120 27.66 11.50 -6.21
C ASN A 120 27.46 10.06 -6.74
N PHE A 121 26.42 9.83 -7.55
CA PHE A 121 26.27 8.57 -8.28
C PHE A 121 27.30 8.47 -9.41
N SER A 122 27.69 7.25 -9.75
CA SER A 122 28.58 6.98 -10.89
C SER A 122 27.91 7.38 -12.20
N TYR A 123 28.52 8.34 -12.90
CA TYR A 123 28.10 8.80 -14.23
C TYR A 123 27.90 7.65 -15.21
N GLU A 124 28.89 6.75 -15.30
CA GLU A 124 28.83 5.61 -16.21
C GLU A 124 27.61 4.72 -15.93
N ARG A 125 27.33 4.41 -14.65
CA ARG A 125 26.14 3.63 -14.27
C ARG A 125 24.86 4.37 -14.65
N VAL A 126 24.73 5.64 -14.28
CA VAL A 126 23.54 6.45 -14.54
C VAL A 126 23.27 6.57 -16.03
N ASN A 127 24.29 6.93 -16.82
CA ASN A 127 24.19 7.08 -18.27
C ASN A 127 23.75 5.76 -18.95
N ASN A 128 24.33 4.63 -18.56
CA ASN A 128 23.95 3.32 -19.10
C ASN A 128 22.48 2.96 -18.81
N TYR A 129 21.94 3.34 -17.65
CA TYR A 129 20.53 3.13 -17.32
C TYR A 129 19.61 4.10 -18.08
N ILE A 130 20.00 5.36 -18.24
CA ILE A 130 19.27 6.35 -19.03
C ILE A 130 19.11 5.87 -20.48
N GLU A 131 20.17 5.35 -21.09
CA GLU A 131 20.11 4.82 -22.46
C GLU A 131 19.19 3.60 -22.58
N LYS A 132 19.23 2.69 -21.61
CA LYS A 132 18.27 1.56 -21.55
C LYS A 132 16.83 2.05 -21.42
N LEU A 133 16.58 3.01 -20.52
CA LEU A 133 15.26 3.56 -20.26
C LEU A 133 14.67 4.20 -21.53
N ASN A 134 15.46 5.00 -22.25
CA ASN A 134 15.02 5.61 -23.52
C ASN A 134 14.61 4.57 -24.57
N LYS A 135 15.39 3.49 -24.72
CA LYS A 135 15.03 2.37 -25.60
C LYS A 135 13.69 1.74 -25.21
N HIS A 136 13.42 1.59 -23.92
CA HIS A 136 12.15 1.04 -23.43
C HIS A 136 10.96 1.99 -23.62
N ILE A 137 11.16 3.30 -23.43
CA ILE A 137 10.12 4.32 -23.67
C ILE A 137 9.70 4.32 -25.15
N ILE A 138 10.67 4.33 -26.07
CA ILE A 138 10.42 4.25 -27.52
C ILE A 138 9.68 2.95 -27.89
N ARG A 139 10.02 1.83 -27.25
CA ARG A 139 9.33 0.55 -27.49
C ARG A 139 7.91 0.53 -26.92
N ARG A 140 7.62 1.31 -25.87
CA ARG A 140 6.29 1.37 -25.23
C ARG A 140 5.27 2.16 -26.06
N SER A 141 5.72 3.12 -26.88
CA SER A 141 4.84 3.86 -27.80
C SER A 141 4.43 3.05 -29.03
N GLN A 142 5.00 1.86 -29.24
CA GLN A 142 4.62 0.94 -30.30
C GLN A 142 3.70 -0.18 -29.75
N SER A 143 2.42 -0.03 -30.11
CA SER A 143 1.39 -1.08 -30.29
C SER A 143 0.55 -1.56 -29.10
N LEU A 144 -0.77 -1.50 -29.34
CA LEU A 144 -1.83 -2.29 -28.70
C LEU A 144 -1.64 -3.81 -28.93
N ASP A 145 -0.81 -4.23 -29.88
CA ASP A 145 -0.54 -5.63 -30.25
C ASP A 145 0.17 -6.45 -29.15
N LYS A 146 0.56 -5.81 -28.05
CA LYS A 146 1.21 -6.51 -26.92
C LYS A 146 0.22 -7.10 -25.91
N TRP A 147 -1.07 -6.77 -26.05
CA TRP A 147 -2.13 -7.16 -25.10
C TRP A 147 -3.23 -8.03 -25.72
N PHE A 148 -3.21 -8.24 -27.05
CA PHE A 148 -4.15 -9.06 -27.80
C PHE A 148 -3.41 -10.04 -28.72
#